data_AF-G0MR43-F1
#
_entry.id   AF-G0MR43-F1
#
_cell.length_a   1.000
_cell.length_b   1.000
_cell.length_c   1.000
_cell.angle_alpha   90.00
_cell.angle_beta   90.00
_cell.angle_gamma   90.00
#
_symmetry.space_group_name_H-M   'P 1'
#
loop_
_entity.id
_entity.type
_entity.pdbx_description
1 polymer ?
#
loop_
_entity_poly.entity_id
_entity_poly.type
_entity_poly.pdbx_seq_one_letter_code
_entity_poly.pdbx_strand_id
1 'polypeptide(L)'
;MRESLTIVVEITSTSPVIGFCSHRNCPIHPEFRLVEAHRRTGKPSRKHSENFEIYGVKGSLVVSDHYHTYWEDEKKGVEVLVDLLCDMFRIDVEKLQIKKSTMWALDWIKRRQVTPLQELVVLEDRKKKKKKKHLLNVEDVEQILTNSRCSAYDVTLLAEVPTDLKIDLTFDPANFKYLKLQYGTWLTMYNLFELCESCQEIEIVDSEFYLLEMEEIIENWLTYEMRSIKDLSFEVSGFARDRLDILEKLIEYITKLYEEEPIEDFKGEVFLIDEGFEFKREDGAVVKVRHDDDTDFVKLSFSRGTESDDT
;
A
#
# COMPACT_ATOMS: atom_id res chain seq x y z
N MET A 1 20.17 10.36 -13.15
CA MET A 1 19.73 9.87 -11.82
C MET A 1 20.67 8.76 -11.40
N ARG A 2 21.18 8.76 -10.15
CA ARG A 2 21.86 7.57 -9.61
C ARG A 2 20.76 6.60 -9.21
N GLU A 3 20.73 5.41 -9.80
CA GLU A 3 19.89 4.32 -9.33
C GLU A 3 20.25 4.06 -7.86
N SER A 4 19.31 4.34 -6.94
CA SER A 4 19.48 4.02 -5.53
C SER A 4 19.21 2.53 -5.36
N LEU A 5 20.20 1.80 -4.87
CA LEU A 5 20.04 0.39 -4.49
C LEU A 5 19.09 0.32 -3.29
N THR A 6 17.98 -0.40 -3.41
CA THR A 6 16.99 -0.56 -2.33
C THR A 6 16.92 -2.02 -1.88
N ILE A 7 16.84 -2.28 -0.57
CA ILE A 7 16.62 -3.64 -0.06
C ILE A 7 15.12 -3.90 0.04
N VAL A 8 14.69 -4.99 -0.59
CA VAL A 8 13.31 -5.47 -0.55
C VAL A 8 13.28 -6.82 0.15
N VAL A 9 12.42 -6.93 1.16
CA VAL A 9 12.27 -8.14 1.96
C VAL A 9 10.86 -8.68 1.81
N GLU A 10 10.73 -9.87 1.24
CA GLU A 10 9.46 -10.60 1.13
C GLU A 10 9.46 -11.77 2.11
N ILE A 11 8.66 -11.68 3.18
CA ILE A 11 8.58 -12.73 4.20
C ILE A 11 7.26 -13.47 4.04
N THR A 12 7.25 -14.48 3.17
CA THR A 12 6.10 -15.39 3.02
C THR A 12 6.25 -16.66 3.84
N SER A 13 5.12 -17.32 4.12
CA SER A 13 5.04 -18.53 4.96
C SER A 13 5.62 -19.82 4.35
N THR A 14 6.38 -19.72 3.25
CA THR A 14 6.96 -20.87 2.55
C THR A 14 8.45 -20.74 2.31
N SER A 15 8.97 -19.53 2.04
CA SER A 15 10.40 -19.21 2.00
C SER A 15 10.54 -17.68 1.96
N PRO A 16 11.07 -17.02 3.00
CA PRO A 16 11.38 -15.60 2.91
C PRO A 16 12.45 -15.33 1.84
N VAL A 17 12.26 -14.28 1.05
CA VAL A 17 13.10 -13.86 -0.06
C VAL A 17 13.64 -12.47 0.24
N ILE A 18 14.93 -12.28 0.02
CA ILE A 18 15.60 -10.99 0.14
C ILE A 18 16.22 -10.66 -1.21
N GLY A 19 15.99 -9.44 -1.69
CA GLY A 19 16.44 -8.98 -2.99
C GLY A 19 16.82 -7.51 -2.99
N PHE A 20 17.39 -7.07 -4.12
CA PHE A 20 17.63 -5.67 -4.40
C PHE A 20 16.72 -5.20 -5.53
N CYS A 21 16.10 -4.04 -5.39
CA CYS A 21 15.38 -3.41 -6.49
C CYS A 21 15.99 -2.03 -6.78
N SER A 22 16.13 -1.70 -8.07
CA SER A 22 16.51 -0.34 -8.49
C SER A 22 15.31 0.55 -8.81
N HIS A 23 14.09 -0.01 -8.86
CA HIS A 23 12.87 0.66 -9.27
C HIS A 23 11.82 0.70 -8.17
N ARG A 24 11.14 1.84 -8.05
CA ARG A 24 10.07 2.07 -7.07
C ARG A 24 8.82 1.21 -7.32
N ASN A 25 8.64 0.59 -8.49
CA ASN A 25 7.36 -0.04 -8.88
C ASN A 25 7.42 -1.56 -9.14
N CYS A 26 8.47 -2.27 -8.72
CA CYS A 26 8.56 -3.70 -9.01
C CYS A 26 8.26 -4.57 -7.76
N PRO A 27 7.27 -5.50 -7.79
CA PRO A 27 7.36 -6.68 -6.93
C PRO A 27 8.70 -7.38 -7.18
N ILE A 28 9.23 -8.15 -6.23
CA ILE A 28 10.53 -8.83 -6.44
C ILE A 28 10.38 -9.83 -7.59
N HIS A 29 10.70 -9.37 -8.81
CA HIS A 29 10.77 -10.21 -9.98
C HIS A 29 11.84 -11.27 -9.72
N PRO A 30 11.69 -12.52 -10.20
CA PRO A 30 12.62 -13.61 -9.88
C PRO A 30 14.10 -13.29 -10.11
N GLU A 31 14.40 -12.40 -11.06
CA GLU A 31 15.76 -11.95 -11.39
C GLU A 31 16.42 -11.03 -10.33
N PHE A 32 15.63 -10.45 -9.43
CA PHE A 32 16.12 -9.57 -8.36
C PHE A 32 16.27 -10.30 -7.01
N ARG A 33 16.02 -11.61 -6.99
CA ARG A 33 16.16 -12.45 -5.80
C ARG A 33 17.63 -12.71 -5.54
N LEU A 34 18.14 -12.18 -4.44
CA LEU A 34 19.49 -12.45 -4.02
C LEU A 34 19.56 -13.76 -3.24
N VAL A 35 18.75 -13.85 -2.18
CA VAL A 35 18.81 -14.97 -1.23
C VAL A 35 17.42 -15.38 -0.76
N GLU A 36 17.21 -16.68 -0.68
CA GLU A 36 16.05 -17.27 -0.03
C GLU A 36 16.46 -17.92 1.29
N ALA A 37 15.71 -17.67 2.35
CA ALA A 37 15.86 -18.32 3.63
C ALA A 37 14.84 -19.46 3.76
N HIS A 38 15.31 -20.59 4.26
CA HIS A 38 14.52 -21.80 4.40
C HIS A 38 14.70 -22.37 5.79
N ARG A 39 13.63 -22.91 6.39
CA ARG A 39 13.77 -23.77 7.56
C ARG A 39 14.46 -25.08 7.20
N ARG A 40 15.44 -25.48 8.01
CA ARG A 40 16.13 -26.78 7.87
C ARG A 40 15.20 -27.92 8.29
N THR A 41 14.73 -28.72 7.34
CA THR A 41 13.85 -29.88 7.59
C THR A 41 14.57 -31.23 7.50
N GLY A 42 15.90 -31.23 7.34
CA GLY A 42 16.73 -32.44 7.27
C GLY A 42 18.20 -32.15 6.92
N LYS A 43 18.97 -33.20 6.60
CA LYS A 43 20.31 -33.03 6.02
C LYS A 43 20.18 -32.51 4.58
N PRO A 44 20.96 -31.50 4.16
CA PRO A 44 20.94 -31.05 2.77
C PRO A 44 21.23 -32.23 1.85
N SER A 45 20.34 -32.53 0.92
CA SER A 45 20.47 -33.68 0.00
C SER A 45 21.44 -33.42 -1.16
N ARG A 46 22.01 -32.21 -1.25
CA ARG A 46 22.85 -31.77 -2.38
C ARG A 46 24.33 -31.82 -2.03
N LYS A 47 25.15 -32.33 -2.95
CA LYS A 47 26.62 -32.49 -2.87
C LYS A 47 27.41 -31.17 -2.72
N HIS A 48 26.76 -30.01 -2.69
CA HIS A 48 27.37 -28.68 -2.70
C HIS A 48 26.74 -27.75 -1.65
N SER A 49 26.63 -28.21 -0.41
CA SER A 49 26.23 -27.35 0.72
C SER A 49 27.46 -26.89 1.50
N GLU A 50 27.62 -25.59 1.68
CA GLU A 50 28.65 -25.00 2.54
C GLU A 50 28.03 -24.55 3.86
N ASN A 51 28.68 -24.85 4.98
CA ASN A 51 28.23 -24.33 6.27
C ASN A 51 28.87 -22.96 6.51
N PHE A 52 28.12 -22.03 7.06
CA PHE A 52 28.60 -20.69 7.38
C PHE A 52 28.04 -20.23 8.73
N GLU A 53 28.60 -19.15 9.25
CA GLU A 53 28.15 -18.52 10.49
C GLU A 53 28.15 -17.00 10.31
N ILE A 54 27.02 -16.35 10.57
CA ILE A 54 26.87 -14.89 10.53
C ILE A 54 26.35 -14.47 11.90
N TYR A 55 27.04 -13.54 12.56
CA TYR A 55 26.67 -13.04 13.90
C TYR A 55 26.40 -14.14 14.93
N GLY A 56 27.18 -15.23 14.89
CA GLY A 56 27.01 -16.38 15.81
C GLY A 56 25.88 -17.34 15.43
N VAL A 57 25.14 -17.07 14.35
CA VAL A 57 24.04 -17.91 13.87
C VAL A 57 24.52 -18.76 12.70
N LYS A 58 24.39 -20.08 12.86
CA LYS A 58 24.85 -21.06 11.88
C LYS A 58 23.79 -21.30 10.81
N GLY A 59 24.23 -21.31 9.57
CA GLY A 59 23.42 -21.64 8.40
C GLY A 59 24.16 -22.58 7.47
N SER A 60 23.44 -23.11 6.49
CA SER A 60 24.06 -23.77 5.34
C SER A 60 23.60 -23.14 4.04
N LEU A 61 24.52 -22.90 3.12
CA LEU A 61 24.31 -22.29 1.82
C LEU A 61 24.31 -23.37 0.74
N VAL A 62 23.37 -23.25 -0.20
CA VAL A 62 23.35 -23.98 -1.46
C VAL A 62 23.22 -22.95 -2.58
N VAL A 63 24.20 -22.95 -3.49
CA VAL A 63 24.22 -22.05 -4.64
C VAL A 63 23.55 -22.74 -5.83
N SER A 64 22.59 -22.07 -6.46
CA SER A 64 22.07 -22.41 -7.79
C SER A 64 21.97 -21.14 -8.62
N ASP A 65 20.80 -20.83 -9.21
CA ASP A 65 20.58 -19.56 -9.93
C ASP A 65 20.57 -18.34 -8.98
N HIS A 66 20.25 -18.58 -7.70
CA HIS A 66 20.37 -17.65 -6.58
C HIS A 66 20.82 -18.39 -5.29
N TYR A 67 21.03 -17.65 -4.20
CA TYR A 67 21.51 -18.23 -2.94
C TYR A 67 20.34 -18.81 -2.13
N HIS A 68 20.43 -20.10 -1.77
CA HIS A 68 19.51 -20.71 -0.81
C HIS A 68 20.22 -20.93 0.52
N THR A 69 19.66 -20.38 1.58
CA THR A 69 20.18 -20.54 2.94
C THR A 69 19.21 -21.35 3.79
N TYR A 70 19.74 -22.24 4.62
CA TYR A 70 18.95 -23.09 5.51
C TYR A 70 19.32 -22.86 6.95
N TRP A 71 18.30 -22.64 7.78
CA TRP A 71 18.43 -22.21 9.17
C TRP A 71 17.63 -23.11 10.11
N GLU A 72 18.11 -23.32 11.34
CA GLU A 72 17.34 -24.03 12.35
C GLU A 72 16.07 -23.26 12.74
N ASP A 73 16.24 -21.94 12.95
CA ASP A 73 15.18 -20.96 13.08
C ASP A 73 15.18 -20.05 11.84
N GLU A 74 14.18 -20.24 10.98
CA GLU A 74 14.00 -19.48 9.74
C GLU A 74 13.82 -17.98 10.01
N LYS A 75 13.07 -17.61 11.06
CA LYS A 75 12.90 -16.19 11.44
C LYS A 75 14.26 -15.59 11.76
N LYS A 76 15.05 -16.27 12.60
CA LYS A 76 16.37 -15.74 12.99
C LYS A 76 17.33 -15.68 11.81
N GLY A 77 17.25 -16.65 10.90
CA GLY A 77 18.02 -16.64 9.65
C GLY A 77 17.73 -15.42 8.78
N VAL A 78 16.46 -15.07 8.60
CA VAL A 78 16.07 -13.88 7.83
C VAL A 78 16.58 -12.60 8.49
N GLU A 79 16.37 -12.43 9.80
CA GLU A 79 16.85 -11.26 10.53
C GLU A 79 18.36 -11.04 10.28
N VAL A 80 19.15 -12.11 10.46
CA VAL A 80 20.62 -12.06 10.32
C VAL A 80 21.06 -11.75 8.90
N LEU A 81 20.39 -12.30 7.89
CA LEU A 81 20.73 -12.04 6.49
C LEU A 81 20.42 -10.60 6.08
N VAL A 82 19.25 -10.09 6.45
CA VAL A 82 18.90 -8.70 6.15
C VAL A 82 19.81 -7.75 6.91
N ASP A 83 20.08 -8.00 8.19
CA ASP A 83 21.03 -7.20 8.97
C ASP A 83 22.41 -7.16 8.29
N LEU A 84 22.94 -8.32 7.86
CA LEU A 84 24.20 -8.38 7.12
C LEU A 84 24.17 -7.54 5.84
N LEU A 85 23.13 -7.66 5.01
CA LEU A 85 23.03 -6.94 3.75
C LEU A 85 22.91 -5.43 3.98
N CYS A 86 22.04 -5.01 4.91
CA CYS A 86 21.91 -3.62 5.30
C CYS A 86 23.25 -3.04 5.81
N ASP A 87 24.00 -3.79 6.62
CA ASP A 87 25.29 -3.35 7.15
C ASP A 87 26.38 -3.27 6.06
N MET A 88 26.39 -4.25 5.14
CA MET A 88 27.33 -4.29 4.01
C MET A 88 27.13 -3.11 3.05
N PHE A 89 25.87 -2.79 2.72
CA PHE A 89 25.53 -1.74 1.76
C PHE A 89 25.25 -0.39 2.42
N ARG A 90 25.19 -0.34 3.75
CA ARG A 90 24.86 0.86 4.55
C ARG A 90 23.53 1.49 4.13
N ILE A 91 22.53 0.65 3.91
CA ILE A 91 21.17 1.03 3.53
C ILE A 91 20.17 0.33 4.45
N ASP A 92 19.04 1.00 4.70
CA ASP A 92 17.93 0.43 5.46
C ASP A 92 17.04 -0.43 4.55
N VAL A 93 16.11 -1.18 5.16
CA VAL A 93 15.04 -1.84 4.41
C VAL A 93 14.08 -0.75 3.94
N GLU A 94 13.83 -0.70 2.64
CA GLU A 94 12.92 0.30 2.06
C GLU A 94 11.52 -0.28 1.89
N LYS A 95 11.44 -1.57 1.58
CA LYS A 95 10.19 -2.26 1.28
C LYS A 95 10.06 -3.57 2.04
N LEU A 96 8.89 -3.77 2.65
CA LEU A 96 8.56 -4.99 3.37
C LEU A 96 7.26 -5.58 2.84
N GLN A 97 7.30 -6.85 2.42
CA GLN A 97 6.11 -7.62 2.07
C GLN A 97 5.90 -8.75 3.08
N ILE A 98 4.73 -8.78 3.73
CA ILE A 98 4.41 -9.74 4.80
C ILE A 98 3.03 -10.36 4.62
N LYS A 99 2.73 -11.36 5.45
CA LYS A 99 1.42 -11.97 5.66
C LYS A 99 1.09 -11.92 7.14
N LYS A 100 -0.14 -12.24 7.53
CA LYS A 100 -0.51 -12.40 8.96
C LYS A 100 0.48 -13.28 9.73
N SER A 101 0.86 -14.42 9.17
CA SER A 101 1.80 -15.37 9.80
C SER A 101 3.22 -14.80 9.98
N THR A 102 3.56 -13.69 9.32
CA THR A 102 4.88 -13.07 9.34
C THR A 102 4.86 -11.63 9.87
N MET A 103 3.75 -11.19 10.49
CA MET A 103 3.63 -9.86 11.13
C MET A 103 4.66 -9.59 12.24
N TRP A 104 5.32 -10.62 12.77
CA TRP A 104 6.45 -10.45 13.68
C TRP A 104 7.57 -9.58 13.09
N ALA A 105 7.66 -9.49 11.76
CA ALA A 105 8.66 -8.71 11.06
C ALA A 105 8.51 -7.21 11.30
N LEU A 106 7.29 -6.72 11.58
CA LEU A 106 7.04 -5.30 11.89
C LEU A 106 7.85 -4.86 13.12
N ASP A 107 7.79 -5.63 14.22
CA ASP A 107 8.55 -5.34 15.44
C ASP A 107 10.07 -5.46 15.24
N TRP A 108 10.49 -6.31 14.31
CA TRP A 108 11.90 -6.44 13.99
C TRP A 108 12.39 -5.22 13.20
N ILE A 109 11.70 -4.81 12.13
CA ILE A 109 12.04 -3.60 11.37
C ILE A 109 12.04 -2.37 12.28
N LYS A 110 11.02 -2.18 13.12
CA LYS A 110 10.96 -1.06 14.07
C LYS A 110 12.15 -1.00 15.04
N ARG A 111 12.74 -2.15 15.40
CA ARG A 111 13.95 -2.20 16.21
C ARG A 111 15.22 -2.00 15.40
N ARG A 112 15.22 -2.39 14.12
CA ARG A 112 16.38 -2.38 13.23
C ARG A 112 16.65 -1.00 12.64
N GLN A 113 15.61 -0.22 12.33
CA GLN A 113 15.76 1.08 11.70
C GLN A 113 14.82 2.13 12.29
N VAL A 114 15.26 3.39 12.25
CA VAL A 114 14.46 4.56 12.64
C VAL A 114 13.72 5.13 11.43
N THR A 115 14.33 4.99 10.24
CA THR A 115 13.74 5.44 8.97
C THR A 115 12.47 4.63 8.68
N PRO A 116 11.32 5.29 8.43
CA PRO A 116 10.11 4.59 7.99
C PRO A 116 10.37 3.79 6.71
N LEU A 117 9.65 2.67 6.56
CA LEU A 117 9.58 1.98 5.28
C LEU A 117 9.00 2.94 4.24
N GLN A 118 9.53 2.88 3.02
CA GLN A 118 8.86 3.51 1.90
C GLN A 118 7.55 2.79 1.63
N GLU A 119 7.57 1.45 1.60
CA GLU A 119 6.39 0.64 1.28
C GLU A 119 6.24 -0.58 2.19
N LEU A 120 5.02 -0.76 2.72
CA LEU A 120 4.57 -1.97 3.40
C LEU A 120 3.45 -2.63 2.60
N VAL A 121 3.67 -3.89 2.17
CA VAL A 121 2.67 -4.70 1.48
C VAL A 121 2.22 -5.84 2.38
N VAL A 122 0.93 -5.92 2.68
CA VAL A 122 0.35 -7.00 3.48
C VAL A 122 -0.48 -7.88 2.57
N LEU A 123 -0.04 -9.12 2.40
CA LEU A 123 -0.70 -10.13 1.58
C LEU A 123 -1.60 -11.03 2.42
N GLU A 124 -2.68 -11.49 1.81
CA GLU A 124 -3.48 -12.57 2.37
C GLU A 124 -2.70 -13.89 2.46
N ASP A 125 -2.87 -14.62 3.56
CA ASP A 125 -2.29 -15.95 3.72
C ASP A 125 -3.23 -16.99 3.06
N ARG A 126 -3.10 -17.15 1.73
CA ARG A 126 -3.94 -18.02 0.87
C ARG A 126 -3.98 -19.53 1.23
N LYS A 127 -3.39 -19.97 2.35
CA LYS A 127 -3.39 -21.40 2.73
C LYS A 127 -4.79 -21.87 3.15
N LYS A 128 -5.45 -22.58 2.21
CA LYS A 128 -6.71 -23.36 2.30
C LYS A 128 -7.78 -22.73 3.20
N LYS A 129 -8.84 -22.20 2.56
CA LYS A 129 -10.21 -21.76 2.96
C LYS A 129 -10.87 -22.25 4.27
N LYS A 130 -10.21 -23.03 5.13
CA LYS A 130 -10.76 -23.71 6.31
C LYS A 130 -10.19 -23.22 7.65
N LYS A 131 -9.27 -22.25 7.69
CA LYS A 131 -8.72 -21.74 8.96
C LYS A 131 -8.73 -20.21 9.01
N LYS A 132 -9.80 -19.64 9.57
CA LYS A 132 -9.95 -18.20 9.88
C LYS A 132 -8.76 -17.60 10.66
N LYS A 133 -7.95 -18.42 11.33
CA LYS A 133 -6.74 -18.01 12.09
C LYS A 133 -5.71 -17.26 11.22
N HIS A 134 -5.76 -17.40 9.90
CA HIS A 134 -4.79 -16.80 8.97
C HIS A 134 -5.28 -15.50 8.32
N LEU A 135 -6.53 -15.08 8.58
CA LEU A 135 -7.07 -13.77 8.18
C LEU A 135 -6.72 -12.71 9.21
N LEU A 136 -6.50 -11.47 8.76
CA LEU A 136 -6.30 -10.33 9.66
C LEU A 136 -7.51 -10.20 10.61
N ASN A 137 -7.24 -9.87 11.87
CA ASN A 137 -8.28 -9.47 12.82
C ASN A 137 -8.25 -7.95 12.99
N VAL A 138 -9.21 -7.41 13.75
CA VAL A 138 -9.35 -5.96 13.96
C VAL A 138 -8.04 -5.36 14.50
N GLU A 139 -7.48 -5.97 15.56
CA GLU A 139 -6.21 -5.54 16.17
C GLU A 139 -5.05 -5.53 15.16
N ASP A 140 -4.96 -6.52 14.26
CA ASP A 140 -3.91 -6.56 13.24
C ASP A 140 -4.01 -5.36 12.30
N VAL A 141 -5.24 -5.02 11.86
CA VAL A 141 -5.48 -3.91 10.93
C VAL A 141 -5.30 -2.57 11.60
N GLU A 142 -5.79 -2.40 12.83
CA GLU A 142 -5.53 -1.21 13.66
C GLU A 142 -4.03 -0.97 13.81
N GLN A 143 -3.26 -2.02 14.12
CA GLN A 143 -1.82 -1.90 14.30
C GLN A 143 -1.10 -1.43 13.02
N ILE A 144 -1.61 -1.82 11.84
CA ILE A 144 -1.09 -1.41 10.54
C ILE A 144 -1.50 0.03 10.24
N LEU A 145 -2.80 0.34 10.30
CA LEU A 145 -3.34 1.66 9.95
C LEU A 145 -2.82 2.78 10.88
N THR A 146 -2.43 2.45 12.12
CA THR A 146 -1.84 3.41 13.08
C THR A 146 -0.32 3.50 13.02
N ASN A 147 0.36 2.72 12.17
CA ASN A 147 1.83 2.56 12.18
C ASN A 147 2.40 2.17 13.58
N SER A 148 1.60 1.53 14.44
CA SER A 148 1.98 1.27 15.84
C SER A 148 3.21 0.35 15.98
N ARG A 149 3.37 -0.62 15.07
CA ARG A 149 4.43 -1.64 15.12
C ARG A 149 5.55 -1.44 14.13
N CYS A 150 5.33 -0.64 13.09
CA CYS A 150 6.34 -0.23 12.12
C CYS A 150 5.80 1.02 11.41
N SER A 151 6.65 2.02 11.19
CA SER A 151 6.28 3.20 10.41
C SER A 151 6.50 2.94 8.93
N ALA A 152 5.50 3.25 8.11
CA ALA A 152 5.57 3.23 6.65
C ALA A 152 4.94 4.50 6.07
N TYR A 153 5.46 4.96 4.93
CA TYR A 153 4.83 6.04 4.16
C TYR A 153 3.69 5.51 3.29
N ASP A 154 3.92 4.37 2.63
CA ASP A 154 2.99 3.77 1.70
C ASP A 154 2.56 2.40 2.21
N VAL A 155 1.26 2.13 2.23
CA VAL A 155 0.70 0.86 2.69
C VAL A 155 -0.23 0.29 1.62
N THR A 156 -0.01 -0.99 1.28
CA THR A 156 -0.91 -1.75 0.41
C THR A 156 -1.43 -2.97 1.15
N LEU A 157 -2.74 -3.02 1.38
CA LEU A 157 -3.45 -4.16 1.98
C LEU A 157 -4.10 -5.02 0.87
N LEU A 158 -3.41 -6.09 0.50
CA LEU A 158 -3.93 -7.14 -0.40
C LEU A 158 -4.49 -8.33 0.42
N ALA A 159 -5.31 -8.02 1.42
CA ALA A 159 -5.89 -8.98 2.35
C ALA A 159 -7.28 -8.52 2.82
N GLU A 160 -8.18 -9.47 3.08
CA GLU A 160 -9.52 -9.17 3.62
C GLU A 160 -9.38 -8.48 4.99
N VAL A 161 -10.10 -7.36 5.14
CA VAL A 161 -10.23 -6.63 6.40
C VAL A 161 -11.52 -7.07 7.10
N PRO A 162 -11.53 -7.23 8.44
CA PRO A 162 -12.74 -7.56 9.17
C PRO A 162 -13.85 -6.51 8.98
N THR A 163 -15.06 -6.97 8.64
CA THR A 163 -16.23 -6.11 8.41
C THR A 163 -16.73 -5.39 9.67
N ASP A 164 -16.29 -5.82 10.85
CA ASP A 164 -16.59 -5.20 12.14
C ASP A 164 -15.58 -4.12 12.55
N LEU A 165 -14.57 -3.85 11.72
CA LEU A 165 -13.63 -2.75 11.93
C LEU A 165 -14.36 -1.39 11.85
N LYS A 166 -14.21 -0.60 12.90
CA LYS A 166 -14.70 0.76 12.98
C LYS A 166 -13.51 1.65 13.25
N ILE A 167 -13.25 2.59 12.36
CA ILE A 167 -12.33 3.69 12.67
C ILE A 167 -13.14 4.61 13.56
N ASP A 168 -12.75 4.73 14.81
CA ASP A 168 -13.41 5.57 15.79
C ASP A 168 -12.37 6.26 16.67
N LEU A 169 -12.81 6.99 17.70
CA LEU A 169 -11.96 7.71 18.63
C LEU A 169 -10.95 6.83 19.40
N THR A 170 -10.97 5.51 19.24
CA THR A 170 -10.02 4.60 19.89
C THR A 170 -8.70 4.47 19.16
N PHE A 171 -8.63 4.81 17.86
CA PHE A 171 -7.35 4.89 17.15
C PHE A 171 -7.38 5.87 15.97
N ASP A 172 -6.30 6.65 15.86
CA ASP A 172 -6.11 7.61 14.76
C ASP A 172 -5.29 6.98 13.63
N PRO A 173 -5.79 6.94 12.39
CA PRO A 173 -4.99 6.48 11.26
C PRO A 173 -3.71 7.33 11.08
N ALA A 174 -2.63 6.69 10.66
CA ALA A 174 -1.37 7.36 10.41
C ALA A 174 -1.43 8.20 9.13
N ASN A 175 -0.55 9.21 9.05
CA ASN A 175 -0.45 10.10 7.91
C ASN A 175 0.28 9.43 6.73
N PHE A 176 -0.39 8.48 6.08
CA PHE A 176 0.14 7.81 4.91
C PHE A 176 0.19 8.76 3.71
N LYS A 177 1.26 8.63 2.91
CA LYS A 177 1.31 9.27 1.61
C LYS A 177 0.40 8.54 0.63
N TYR A 178 0.37 7.22 0.70
CA TYR A 178 -0.46 6.38 -0.15
C TYR A 178 -1.00 5.17 0.62
N LEU A 179 -2.30 4.93 0.54
CA LEU A 179 -2.99 3.79 1.12
C LEU A 179 -3.81 3.06 0.06
N LYS A 180 -3.47 1.81 -0.24
CA LYS A 180 -4.26 0.94 -1.13
C LYS A 180 -4.97 -0.17 -0.36
N LEU A 181 -6.27 -0.32 -0.62
CA LEU A 181 -7.16 -1.31 -0.01
C LEU A 181 -7.77 -2.18 -1.12
N GLN A 182 -7.39 -3.45 -1.22
CA GLN A 182 -7.85 -4.32 -2.31
C GLN A 182 -9.30 -4.80 -2.17
N TYR A 183 -9.80 -4.95 -0.94
CA TYR A 183 -11.13 -5.50 -0.66
C TYR A 183 -11.93 -4.47 0.15
N GLY A 184 -12.44 -3.45 -0.54
CA GLY A 184 -13.06 -2.27 0.06
C GLY A 184 -14.46 -2.47 0.65
N THR A 185 -15.08 -3.64 0.54
CA THR A 185 -16.48 -3.90 0.95
C THR A 185 -16.79 -3.65 2.44
N TRP A 186 -15.79 -3.57 3.31
CA TRP A 186 -15.96 -3.23 4.73
C TRP A 186 -16.04 -1.72 5.00
N LEU A 187 -15.67 -0.89 4.03
CA LEU A 187 -15.62 0.56 4.22
C LEU A 187 -17.03 1.13 4.30
N THR A 188 -17.26 1.88 5.38
CA THR A 188 -18.40 2.78 5.49
C THR A 188 -17.97 4.18 5.09
N MET A 189 -18.92 5.04 4.72
CA MET A 189 -18.64 6.46 4.47
C MET A 189 -17.91 7.13 5.63
N TYR A 190 -18.30 6.79 6.87
CA TYR A 190 -17.63 7.28 8.06
C TYR A 190 -16.15 6.86 8.13
N ASN A 191 -15.85 5.56 7.97
CA ASN A 191 -14.47 5.08 7.95
C ASN A 191 -13.64 5.74 6.84
N LEU A 192 -14.25 5.96 5.67
CA LEU A 192 -13.58 6.63 4.55
C LEU A 192 -13.21 8.07 4.90
N PHE A 193 -14.11 8.84 5.48
CA PHE A 193 -13.82 10.23 5.85
C PHE A 193 -12.71 10.35 6.90
N GLU A 194 -12.69 9.47 7.91
CA GLU A 194 -11.60 9.42 8.88
C GLU A 194 -10.24 9.13 8.22
N LEU A 195 -10.21 8.27 7.18
CA LEU A 195 -9.00 8.04 6.39
C LEU A 195 -8.62 9.27 5.55
N CYS A 196 -9.59 9.96 4.93
CA CYS A 196 -9.35 11.16 4.13
C CYS A 196 -8.80 12.35 4.94
N GLU A 197 -9.05 12.39 6.26
CA GLU A 197 -8.49 13.42 7.14
C GLU A 197 -7.00 13.25 7.42
N SER A 198 -6.45 12.04 7.25
CA SER A 198 -5.06 11.71 7.60
C SER A 198 -4.20 11.33 6.39
N CYS A 199 -4.76 10.59 5.44
CA CYS A 199 -4.05 10.08 4.27
C CYS A 199 -4.03 11.12 3.13
N GLN A 200 -2.95 11.12 2.35
CA GLN A 200 -2.86 12.00 1.17
C GLN A 200 -3.45 11.37 -0.09
N GLU A 201 -3.21 10.08 -0.30
CA GLU A 201 -3.77 9.35 -1.43
C GLU A 201 -4.35 8.03 -0.97
N ILE A 202 -5.57 7.73 -1.43
CA ILE A 202 -6.27 6.50 -1.10
C ILE A 202 -6.76 5.85 -2.40
N GLU A 203 -6.47 4.56 -2.56
CA GLU A 203 -6.97 3.72 -3.63
C GLU A 203 -7.77 2.56 -3.04
N ILE A 204 -9.02 2.41 -3.46
CA ILE A 204 -9.93 1.38 -2.95
C ILE A 204 -10.38 0.54 -4.14
N VAL A 205 -10.13 -0.75 -4.07
CA VAL A 205 -10.54 -1.74 -5.07
C VAL A 205 -11.60 -2.63 -4.45
N ASP A 206 -12.49 -3.19 -5.27
CA ASP A 206 -13.60 -4.05 -4.82
C ASP A 206 -14.45 -3.36 -3.71
N SER A 207 -14.82 -2.08 -3.90
CA SER A 207 -15.76 -1.36 -3.03
C SER A 207 -17.22 -1.60 -3.42
N GLU A 208 -18.16 -1.41 -2.49
CA GLU A 208 -19.60 -1.39 -2.79
C GLU A 208 -20.13 0.04 -2.95
N PHE A 209 -19.31 0.95 -3.48
CA PHE A 209 -19.70 2.34 -3.69
C PHE A 209 -20.47 2.52 -5.01
N TYR A 210 -21.50 3.34 -4.93
CA TYR A 210 -22.33 3.77 -6.04
C TYR A 210 -22.21 5.28 -6.23
N LEU A 211 -22.95 5.77 -7.22
CA LEU A 211 -23.03 7.19 -7.52
C LEU A 211 -23.42 8.04 -6.29
N LEU A 212 -24.29 7.51 -5.43
CA LEU A 212 -24.76 8.21 -4.23
C LEU A 212 -23.63 8.47 -3.22
N GLU A 213 -22.78 7.49 -2.96
CA GLU A 213 -21.63 7.66 -2.06
C GLU A 213 -20.61 8.64 -2.65
N MET A 214 -20.39 8.59 -3.96
CA MET A 214 -19.54 9.57 -4.65
C MET A 214 -20.09 11.01 -4.54
N GLU A 215 -21.40 11.19 -4.73
CA GLU A 215 -22.08 12.48 -4.51
C GLU A 215 -21.84 12.96 -3.08
N GLU A 216 -22.06 12.10 -2.08
CA GLU A 216 -21.85 12.43 -0.67
C GLU A 216 -20.39 12.83 -0.38
N ILE A 217 -19.40 12.17 -0.99
CA ILE A 217 -17.97 12.55 -0.86
C ILE A 217 -17.73 13.96 -1.39
N ILE A 218 -18.25 14.28 -2.58
CA ILE A 218 -18.03 15.58 -3.22
C ILE A 218 -18.77 16.68 -2.44
N GLU A 219 -20.02 16.45 -2.04
CA GLU A 219 -20.79 17.39 -1.22
C GLU A 219 -20.12 17.66 0.13
N ASN A 220 -19.61 16.61 0.80
CA ASN A 220 -18.86 16.76 2.03
C ASN A 220 -17.58 17.56 1.79
N TRP A 221 -16.86 17.35 0.68
CA TRP A 221 -15.69 18.17 0.34
C TRP A 221 -16.03 19.63 0.03
N LEU A 222 -17.15 19.87 -0.64
CA LEU A 222 -17.63 21.21 -0.96
C LEU A 222 -18.04 21.97 0.31
N THR A 223 -18.59 21.27 1.30
CA THR A 223 -19.09 21.86 2.55
C THR A 223 -18.05 21.92 3.67
N TYR A 224 -17.19 20.90 3.76
CA TYR A 224 -16.19 20.70 4.80
C TYR A 224 -14.80 20.60 4.18
N GLU A 225 -13.78 21.05 4.90
CA GLU A 225 -12.40 20.84 4.46
C GLU A 225 -11.99 19.40 4.76
N MET A 226 -11.96 18.51 3.76
CA MET A 226 -11.11 17.31 3.87
C MET A 226 -9.65 17.76 3.71
N ARG A 227 -8.88 17.71 4.81
CA ARG A 227 -7.66 18.51 4.90
C ARG A 227 -6.40 17.87 4.33
N SER A 228 -6.31 16.54 4.33
CA SER A 228 -5.08 15.84 3.98
C SER A 228 -5.14 15.19 2.61
N ILE A 229 -6.33 14.73 2.20
CA ILE A 229 -6.54 14.04 0.93
C ILE A 229 -6.24 14.95 -0.27
N LYS A 230 -5.53 14.37 -1.23
CA LYS A 230 -5.21 14.93 -2.56
C LYS A 230 -5.82 14.09 -3.65
N ASP A 231 -5.76 12.77 -3.51
CA ASP A 231 -6.36 11.86 -4.48
C ASP A 231 -7.12 10.73 -3.78
N LEU A 232 -8.37 10.52 -4.19
CA LEU A 232 -9.19 9.40 -3.76
C LEU A 232 -9.66 8.67 -5.01
N SER A 233 -9.38 7.38 -5.11
CA SER A 233 -9.78 6.58 -6.26
C SER A 233 -10.48 5.29 -5.84
N PHE A 234 -11.60 4.99 -6.48
CA PHE A 234 -12.45 3.85 -6.13
C PHE A 234 -13.35 3.42 -7.29
N GLU A 235 -13.82 2.18 -7.26
CA GLU A 235 -14.80 1.67 -8.22
C GLU A 235 -16.19 2.25 -7.92
N VAL A 236 -16.85 2.79 -8.95
CA VAL A 236 -18.22 3.32 -8.85
C VAL A 236 -19.13 2.55 -9.79
N SER A 237 -19.93 1.66 -9.23
CA SER A 237 -20.82 0.80 -10.01
C SER A 237 -21.82 1.61 -10.84
N GLY A 238 -21.73 1.50 -12.17
CA GLY A 238 -22.65 2.16 -13.11
C GLY A 238 -22.32 3.62 -13.42
N PHE A 239 -21.13 4.11 -13.05
CA PHE A 239 -20.73 5.50 -13.28
C PHE A 239 -20.89 5.95 -14.73
N ALA A 240 -20.36 5.19 -15.69
CA ALA A 240 -20.42 5.56 -17.11
C ALA A 240 -21.85 5.83 -17.61
N ARG A 241 -22.84 5.09 -17.07
CA ARG A 241 -24.25 5.24 -17.44
C ARG A 241 -24.91 6.44 -16.76
N ASP A 242 -24.63 6.65 -15.48
CA ASP A 242 -25.41 7.53 -14.63
C ASP A 242 -24.67 8.84 -14.26
N ARG A 243 -23.45 9.06 -14.78
CA ARG A 243 -22.61 10.26 -14.48
C ARG A 243 -23.29 11.61 -14.73
N LEU A 244 -24.26 11.66 -15.65
CA LEU A 244 -25.02 12.88 -15.93
C LEU A 244 -25.88 13.33 -14.74
N ASP A 245 -26.34 12.38 -13.91
CA ASP A 245 -27.18 12.68 -12.74
C ASP A 245 -26.39 13.48 -11.69
N ILE A 246 -25.10 13.17 -11.50
CA ILE A 246 -24.20 13.96 -10.64
C ILE A 246 -24.06 15.38 -11.19
N LEU A 247 -23.85 15.51 -12.50
CA LEU A 247 -23.65 16.82 -13.14
C LEU A 247 -24.89 17.70 -12.99
N GLU A 248 -26.09 17.13 -13.13
CA GLU A 248 -27.33 17.88 -12.95
C GLU A 248 -27.51 18.36 -11.51
N LYS A 249 -27.20 17.51 -10.51
CA LYS A 249 -27.32 17.86 -9.09
C LYS A 249 -26.31 18.90 -8.64
N LEU A 250 -25.07 18.80 -9.12
CA LEU A 250 -23.95 19.66 -8.71
C LEU A 250 -23.64 20.77 -9.72
N ILE A 251 -24.59 21.09 -10.60
CA ILE A 251 -24.40 21.97 -11.76
C ILE A 251 -23.87 23.35 -11.38
N GLU A 252 -24.26 23.87 -10.22
CA GLU A 252 -23.86 25.20 -9.73
C GLU A 252 -22.35 25.28 -9.41
N TYR A 253 -21.71 24.14 -9.15
CA TYR A 253 -20.29 24.04 -8.85
C TYR A 253 -19.43 23.71 -10.08
N ILE A 254 -20.04 23.32 -11.21
CA ILE A 254 -19.30 22.90 -12.40
C ILE A 254 -18.61 24.09 -13.05
N THR A 255 -17.33 23.94 -13.35
CA THR A 255 -16.52 24.98 -13.98
C THR A 255 -15.90 24.57 -15.32
N LYS A 256 -15.55 23.30 -15.48
CA LYS A 256 -14.90 22.81 -16.70
C LYS A 256 -15.31 21.37 -17.00
N LEU A 257 -15.50 21.11 -18.29
CA LEU A 257 -15.46 19.77 -18.89
C LEU A 257 -14.18 19.70 -19.71
N TYR A 258 -13.43 18.61 -19.61
CA TYR A 258 -12.19 18.41 -20.37
C TYR A 258 -12.20 17.04 -21.04
N GLU A 259 -11.61 16.98 -22.24
CA GLU A 259 -11.65 15.80 -23.10
C GLU A 259 -10.55 14.79 -22.73
N GLU A 260 -9.29 15.22 -22.55
CA GLU A 260 -8.17 14.34 -22.13
C GLU A 260 -7.05 15.15 -21.43
N GLU A 261 -6.56 14.70 -20.27
CA GLU A 261 -5.36 15.26 -19.60
C GLU A 261 -4.49 14.12 -19.01
N PRO A 262 -3.16 14.10 -19.23
CA PRO A 262 -2.28 13.11 -18.60
C PRO A 262 -2.18 13.37 -17.10
N ILE A 263 -2.28 12.30 -16.30
CA ILE A 263 -2.17 12.38 -14.84
C ILE A 263 -1.06 11.48 -14.37
N GLU A 264 -0.13 12.06 -13.64
CA GLU A 264 0.87 11.32 -12.88
C GLU A 264 0.28 10.96 -11.51
N ASP A 265 0.26 9.68 -11.14
CA ASP A 265 -0.04 9.27 -9.77
C ASP A 265 1.17 9.51 -8.84
N PHE A 266 1.02 9.26 -7.54
CA PHE A 266 2.14 9.37 -6.59
C PHE A 266 3.38 8.54 -6.98
N LYS A 267 3.17 7.43 -7.67
CA LYS A 267 4.23 6.49 -8.08
C LYS A 267 4.92 6.94 -9.36
N GLY A 268 4.50 8.06 -9.94
CA GLY A 268 5.06 8.59 -11.17
C GLY A 268 4.50 7.93 -12.43
N GLU A 269 3.43 7.14 -12.31
CA GLU A 269 2.79 6.48 -13.44
C GLU A 269 1.83 7.46 -14.10
N VAL A 270 2.00 7.64 -15.41
CA VAL A 270 1.18 8.55 -16.21
C VAL A 270 0.05 7.77 -16.84
N PHE A 271 -1.17 8.12 -16.48
CA PHE A 271 -2.40 7.58 -17.04
C PHE A 271 -3.03 8.62 -17.98
N LEU A 272 -3.59 8.13 -19.08
CA LEU A 272 -4.53 8.90 -19.90
C LEU A 272 -5.92 8.55 -19.37
N ILE A 273 -6.65 9.55 -18.92
CA ILE A 273 -8.04 9.36 -18.52
C ILE A 273 -8.91 10.19 -19.46
N ASP A 274 -9.90 9.52 -20.04
CA ASP A 274 -10.89 10.11 -20.92
C ASP A 274 -11.87 10.95 -20.10
N GLU A 275 -12.35 12.05 -20.69
CA GLU A 275 -13.49 12.87 -20.27
C GLU A 275 -13.71 13.06 -18.76
N GLY A 276 -13.42 14.25 -18.26
CA GLY A 276 -13.63 14.58 -16.84
C GLY A 276 -14.42 15.87 -16.62
N PHE A 277 -14.82 16.05 -15.36
CA PHE A 277 -15.48 17.26 -14.91
C PHE A 277 -14.77 17.86 -13.69
N GLU A 278 -14.94 19.17 -13.55
CA GLU A 278 -14.29 19.97 -12.52
C GLU A 278 -15.34 20.74 -11.71
N PHE A 279 -15.39 20.49 -10.40
CA PHE A 279 -16.17 21.27 -9.47
C PHE A 279 -15.28 22.25 -8.73
N LYS A 280 -15.74 23.49 -8.57
CA LYS A 280 -15.02 24.55 -7.88
C LYS A 280 -15.83 25.08 -6.69
N ARG A 281 -15.16 25.17 -5.55
CA ARG A 281 -15.70 25.77 -4.33
C ARG A 281 -15.48 27.29 -4.32
N GLU A 282 -16.22 28.01 -3.49
CA GLU A 282 -16.17 29.48 -3.41
C GLU A 282 -14.77 30.05 -3.12
N ASP A 283 -13.96 29.32 -2.35
CA ASP A 283 -12.58 29.69 -2.00
C ASP A 283 -11.57 29.42 -3.13
N GLY A 284 -12.03 28.94 -4.28
CA GLY A 284 -11.20 28.63 -5.43
C GLY A 284 -10.58 27.24 -5.41
N ALA A 285 -10.81 26.43 -4.38
CA ALA A 285 -10.45 25.02 -4.39
C ALA A 285 -11.23 24.27 -5.47
N VAL A 286 -10.59 23.24 -6.04
CA VAL A 286 -11.14 22.46 -7.14
C VAL A 286 -11.02 20.97 -6.84
N VAL A 287 -12.10 20.23 -7.14
CA VAL A 287 -12.06 18.77 -7.29
C VAL A 287 -12.27 18.39 -8.74
N LYS A 288 -11.34 17.61 -9.28
CA LYS A 288 -11.41 17.02 -10.62
C LYS A 288 -11.88 15.58 -10.51
N VAL A 289 -12.96 15.25 -11.21
CA VAL A 289 -13.47 13.90 -11.33
C VAL A 289 -13.07 13.34 -12.68
N ARG A 290 -12.51 12.13 -12.67
CA ARG A 290 -12.05 11.43 -13.85
C ARG A 290 -12.44 9.96 -13.77
N HIS A 291 -12.67 9.34 -14.92
CA HIS A 291 -13.18 7.98 -15.00
C HIS A 291 -12.43 7.16 -16.03
N ASP A 292 -11.99 5.98 -15.62
CA ASP A 292 -11.47 4.97 -16.53
C ASP A 292 -12.62 4.12 -17.08
N ASP A 293 -12.92 4.31 -18.37
CA ASP A 293 -13.99 3.61 -19.09
C ASP A 293 -13.79 2.08 -19.15
N ASP A 294 -12.57 1.59 -18.97
CA ASP A 294 -12.28 0.15 -18.97
C ASP A 294 -12.50 -0.52 -17.60
N THR A 295 -12.48 0.25 -16.50
CA THR A 295 -12.42 -0.31 -15.13
C THR A 295 -13.51 0.19 -14.17
N ASP A 296 -14.47 1.01 -14.63
CA ASP A 296 -15.48 1.70 -13.79
C ASP A 296 -14.82 2.48 -12.60
N PHE A 297 -13.54 2.78 -12.74
CA PHE A 297 -12.72 3.36 -11.68
C PHE A 297 -12.76 4.88 -11.78
N VAL A 298 -13.16 5.52 -10.68
CA VAL A 298 -13.25 6.97 -10.60
C VAL A 298 -12.11 7.50 -9.74
N LYS A 299 -11.44 8.54 -10.22
CA LYS A 299 -10.44 9.30 -9.47
C LYS A 299 -10.94 10.72 -9.19
N LEU A 300 -10.96 11.07 -7.91
CA LEU A 300 -11.20 12.42 -7.40
C LEU A 300 -9.86 13.05 -7.01
N SER A 301 -9.44 14.08 -7.72
CA SER A 301 -8.23 14.86 -7.40
C SER A 301 -8.61 16.20 -6.79
N PHE A 302 -8.22 16.42 -5.54
CA PHE A 302 -8.49 17.62 -4.76
C PHE A 302 -7.30 18.56 -4.80
N SER A 303 -7.55 19.80 -5.17
CA SER A 303 -6.55 20.87 -5.21
C SER A 303 -7.09 22.10 -4.49
N ARG A 304 -6.25 22.75 -3.71
CA ARG A 304 -6.60 24.03 -3.10
C ARG A 304 -6.31 25.15 -4.09
N GLY A 305 -7.20 26.14 -4.15
CA GLY A 305 -6.94 27.34 -4.92
C GLY A 305 -5.61 27.93 -4.44
N THR A 306 -4.67 28.13 -5.35
CA THR A 306 -3.51 28.97 -5.06
C THR A 306 -4.04 30.33 -4.66
N GLU A 307 -3.71 30.82 -3.46
CA GLU A 307 -3.68 32.26 -3.23
C GLU A 307 -2.92 32.84 -4.41
N SER A 308 -3.58 33.73 -5.16
CA SER A 308 -2.93 34.55 -6.15
C SER A 308 -1.72 35.20 -5.48
N ASP A 309 -0.51 34.84 -5.91
CA ASP A 309 0.69 35.64 -5.73
C ASP A 309 0.48 36.96 -6.49
N ASP A 310 -0.36 37.83 -5.93
CA ASP A 310 -0.50 39.23 -6.27
C ASP A 310 -0.12 40.03 -5.01
N THR A 311 1.19 40.18 -4.79
CA THR A 311 1.79 41.42 -4.25
C THR A 311 3.25 41.55 -4.65
#